data_AF-A0A7R9SYC5-F1
#
_entry.id   AF-A0A7R9SYC5-F1
#
_cell.length_a   1.000
_cell.length_b   1.000
_cell.length_c   1.000
_cell.angle_alpha   90.00
_cell.angle_beta   90.00
_cell.angle_gamma   90.00
#
_symmetry.space_group_name_H-M   'P 1'
#
loop_
_entity.id
_entity.type
_entity.pdbx_description
1 polymer ?
#
loop_
_entity_poly.entity_id
_entity_poly.type
_entity_poly.pdbx_seq_one_letter_code
_entity_poly.pdbx_strand_id
1 'polypeptide(L)'
;AGPARTLGWRTVTRQVITLEALHWRRRRVDGAVMPARCNFSACAVGMAIVIFGGEGQDTTPLGDVYLLDMAAPNPCWERVITPTDMPSPPGRWGHTLRHLRGSLLVLYGGCGSDGPLTDVWLLDISGGAPRCRRAPRHHRFATAGIHRGDGSGSSSGHSSSPSNENGNGSDGGGSGSDGGNGSDRGGRAARRGGDSST
;
A
#
# COMPACT_ATOMS: atom_id res chain seq x y z
N ALA A 1 -37.92 13.64 13.83
CA ALA A 1 -37.13 13.65 12.58
C ALA A 1 -37.47 14.93 11.81
N GLY A 2 -36.47 15.78 11.52
CA GLY A 2 -36.71 17.00 10.73
C GLY A 2 -36.89 16.68 9.24
N PRO A 3 -37.57 17.54 8.46
CA PRO A 3 -37.80 17.30 7.04
C PRO A 3 -36.46 17.25 6.30
N ALA A 4 -36.28 16.22 5.46
CA ALA A 4 -35.15 16.13 4.55
C ALA A 4 -35.20 17.34 3.61
N ARG A 5 -34.19 18.20 3.66
CA ARG A 5 -34.08 19.37 2.77
C ARG A 5 -33.77 18.87 1.36
N THR A 6 -34.77 18.89 0.48
CA THR A 6 -34.58 18.62 -0.95
C THR A 6 -33.88 19.82 -1.59
N LEU A 7 -32.60 19.66 -1.92
CA LEU A 7 -31.84 20.63 -2.71
C LEU A 7 -32.21 20.47 -4.19
N GLY A 8 -32.44 21.59 -4.88
CA GLY A 8 -32.62 21.59 -6.33
C GLY A 8 -31.33 21.18 -7.04
N TRP A 9 -31.45 20.44 -8.16
CA TRP A 9 -30.32 19.88 -8.90
C TRP A 9 -29.25 20.92 -9.27
N ARG A 10 -29.65 22.15 -9.64
CA ARG A 10 -28.71 23.24 -9.97
C ARG A 10 -27.79 23.59 -8.80
N THR A 11 -28.32 23.58 -7.58
CA THR A 11 -27.56 23.87 -6.37
C THR A 11 -26.57 22.76 -6.07
N VAL A 12 -27.00 21.49 -6.21
CA VAL A 12 -26.11 20.33 -6.05
C VAL A 12 -25.00 20.34 -7.08
N THR A 13 -25.35 20.53 -8.37
CA THR A 13 -24.36 20.59 -9.46
C THR A 13 -23.36 21.70 -9.20
N ARG A 14 -23.80 22.93 -8.88
CA ARG A 14 -22.90 24.03 -8.54
C ARG A 14 -21.97 23.65 -7.38
N GLN A 15 -22.52 23.19 -6.26
CA GLN A 15 -21.75 22.80 -5.08
C GLN A 15 -20.69 21.72 -5.36
N VAL A 16 -20.99 20.77 -6.25
CA VAL A 16 -20.08 19.70 -6.64
C VAL A 16 -19.03 20.19 -7.63
N ILE A 17 -19.40 20.94 -8.68
CA ILE A 17 -18.45 21.37 -9.71
C ILE A 17 -17.53 22.52 -9.24
N THR A 18 -18.03 23.41 -8.38
CA THR A 18 -17.23 24.51 -7.82
C THR A 18 -16.54 24.10 -6.52
N LEU A 19 -16.78 22.87 -6.04
CA LEU A 19 -16.28 22.34 -4.77
C LEU A 19 -16.68 23.19 -3.55
N GLU A 20 -17.66 24.09 -3.67
CA GLU A 20 -18.14 24.97 -2.60
C GLU A 20 -18.67 24.19 -1.38
N ALA A 21 -19.17 22.98 -1.58
CA ALA A 21 -19.60 22.13 -0.48
C ALA A 21 -18.46 21.32 0.16
N LEU A 22 -17.29 21.21 -0.50
CA LEU A 22 -16.18 20.40 -0.02
C LEU A 22 -15.35 21.19 0.99
N HIS A 23 -15.72 21.05 2.25
CA HIS A 23 -14.94 21.54 3.37
C HIS A 23 -14.66 20.39 4.33
N TRP A 24 -13.48 20.43 4.95
CA TRP A 24 -13.13 19.48 6.00
C TRP A 24 -14.02 19.71 7.21
N ARG A 25 -14.62 18.63 7.71
CA ARG A 25 -15.35 18.65 8.98
C ARG A 25 -14.86 17.51 9.85
N ARG A 26 -14.44 17.84 11.06
CA ARG A 26 -14.13 16.84 12.08
C ARG A 26 -15.43 16.22 12.60
N ARG A 27 -15.63 14.94 12.34
CA ARG A 27 -16.63 14.10 13.01
C ARG A 27 -16.02 13.56 14.30
N ARG A 28 -16.79 13.60 15.39
CA ARG A 28 -16.47 12.86 16.62
C ARG A 28 -17.08 11.47 16.47
N VAL A 29 -16.28 10.45 16.74
CA VAL A 29 -16.64 9.03 16.74
C VAL A 29 -16.01 8.40 17.98
N ASP A 30 -16.62 7.34 18.49
CA ASP A 30 -16.11 6.63 19.66
C ASP A 30 -15.02 5.62 19.27
N GLY A 31 -14.41 4.99 20.27
CA GLY A 31 -13.31 4.04 20.06
C GLY A 31 -12.01 4.70 19.56
N ALA A 32 -11.01 3.87 19.28
CA ALA A 32 -9.73 4.34 18.77
C ALA A 32 -9.00 3.27 17.95
N VAL A 33 -8.25 3.72 16.95
CA VAL A 33 -7.28 2.90 16.22
C VAL A 33 -5.95 3.00 16.98
N MET A 34 -5.52 1.91 17.60
CA MET A 34 -4.34 1.87 18.47
C MET A 34 -3.42 0.70 18.11
N PRO A 35 -2.08 0.87 18.13
CA PRO A 35 -1.36 2.12 18.41
C PRO A 35 -1.52 3.15 17.28
N ALA A 36 -1.05 4.38 17.55
CA ALA A 36 -0.89 5.41 16.52
C ALA A 36 0.00 4.89 15.38
N ARG A 37 -0.31 5.28 14.15
CA ARG A 37 0.27 4.69 12.94
C ARG A 37 0.29 5.65 11.77
N CYS A 38 1.26 5.50 10.88
CA CYS A 38 1.31 6.12 9.56
C CYS A 38 1.36 5.04 8.47
N ASN A 39 1.39 5.44 7.19
CA ASN A 39 1.59 4.52 6.05
C ASN A 39 0.62 3.32 5.98
N PHE A 40 -0.56 3.44 6.62
CA PHE A 40 -1.65 2.47 6.53
C PHE A 40 -2.48 2.72 5.26
N SER A 41 -3.29 1.74 4.86
CA SER A 41 -4.35 1.98 3.88
C SER A 41 -5.72 2.01 4.52
N ALA A 42 -6.58 2.87 4.00
CA ALA A 42 -8.00 2.94 4.34
C ALA A 42 -8.86 2.76 3.09
N CYS A 43 -10.02 2.12 3.24
CA CYS A 43 -10.97 1.93 2.16
C CYS A 43 -12.41 2.04 2.66
N ALA A 44 -13.26 2.77 1.94
CA ALA A 44 -14.68 2.82 2.21
C ALA A 44 -15.40 1.64 1.54
N VAL A 45 -16.28 0.97 2.27
CA VAL A 45 -17.17 -0.10 1.80
C VAL A 45 -18.58 0.24 2.24
N GLY A 46 -19.40 0.76 1.32
CA GLY A 46 -20.70 1.34 1.69
C GLY A 46 -20.51 2.51 2.67
N MET A 47 -21.13 2.43 3.85
CA MET A 47 -20.96 3.40 4.93
C MET A 47 -19.88 3.00 5.95
N ALA A 48 -19.21 1.87 5.76
CA ALA A 48 -18.10 1.48 6.62
C ALA A 48 -16.76 2.02 6.09
N ILE A 49 -15.87 2.37 7.01
CA ILE A 49 -14.46 2.67 6.71
C ILE A 49 -13.63 1.52 7.29
N VAL A 50 -12.78 0.93 6.46
CA VAL A 50 -11.86 -0.15 6.84
C VAL A 50 -10.44 0.40 6.84
N ILE A 51 -9.66 0.11 7.88
CA ILE A 51 -8.22 0.36 7.94
C ILE A 51 -7.50 -0.98 8.06
N PHE A 52 -6.39 -1.13 7.36
CA PHE A 52 -5.47 -2.25 7.55
C PHE A 52 -4.04 -1.76 7.78
N GLY A 53 -3.38 -2.38 8.75
CA GLY A 53 -1.95 -2.28 9.00
C GLY A 53 -1.42 -0.87 9.22
N GLY A 54 -0.26 -0.59 8.62
CA GLY A 54 0.50 0.64 8.79
C GLY A 54 1.79 0.43 9.56
N GLU A 55 2.47 1.53 9.85
CA GLU A 55 3.72 1.58 10.58
C GLU A 55 3.44 2.22 11.94
N GLY A 56 3.65 1.44 13.00
CA GLY A 56 3.52 1.87 14.38
C GLY A 56 4.78 2.53 14.92
N GLN A 57 4.93 2.54 16.25
CA GLN A 57 6.17 2.99 16.88
C GLN A 57 7.36 2.10 16.48
N ASP A 58 8.55 2.71 16.46
CA ASP A 58 9.81 2.04 16.12
C ASP A 58 9.78 1.31 14.77
N THR A 59 9.07 1.88 13.79
CA THR A 59 8.91 1.32 12.43
C THR A 59 8.22 -0.05 12.40
N THR A 60 7.50 -0.43 13.46
CA THR A 60 6.87 -1.74 13.58
C THR A 60 5.74 -1.90 12.56
N PRO A 61 5.81 -2.90 11.67
CA PRO A 61 4.73 -3.15 10.72
C PRO A 61 3.51 -3.78 11.42
N LEU A 62 2.35 -3.16 11.26
CA LEU A 62 1.08 -3.58 11.87
C LEU A 62 0.23 -4.39 10.88
N GLY A 63 -0.52 -5.37 11.39
CA GLY A 63 -1.35 -6.29 10.58
C GLY A 63 -2.78 -6.44 11.08
N ASP A 64 -3.24 -5.51 11.91
CA ASP A 64 -4.60 -5.44 12.43
C ASP A 64 -5.55 -4.77 11.43
N VAL A 65 -6.84 -5.08 11.56
CA VAL A 65 -7.93 -4.50 10.79
C VAL A 65 -8.83 -3.72 11.75
N TYR A 66 -9.22 -2.52 11.34
CA TYR A 66 -10.21 -1.71 12.04
C TYR A 66 -11.40 -1.39 11.14
N LEU A 67 -12.58 -1.32 11.73
CA LEU A 67 -13.82 -0.97 11.05
C LEU A 67 -14.51 0.19 11.80
N LEU A 68 -15.05 1.13 11.04
CA LEU A 68 -15.92 2.19 11.54
C LEU A 68 -17.19 2.22 10.69
N ASP A 69 -18.31 1.81 11.26
CA ASP A 69 -19.61 1.92 10.61
C ASP A 69 -20.19 3.33 10.79
N MET A 70 -20.22 4.12 9.73
CA MET A 70 -20.78 5.48 9.75
C MET A 70 -22.31 5.51 9.71
N ALA A 71 -22.97 4.38 9.44
CA ALA A 71 -24.42 4.25 9.50
C ALA A 71 -24.93 4.00 10.93
N ALA A 72 -24.06 3.52 11.83
CA ALA A 72 -24.40 3.29 13.22
C ALA A 72 -24.84 4.59 13.92
N PRO A 73 -25.81 4.55 14.85
CA PRO A 73 -26.23 5.72 15.61
C PRO A 73 -25.08 6.42 16.34
N ASN A 74 -24.16 5.61 16.89
CA ASN A 74 -22.92 6.02 17.54
C ASN A 74 -21.75 5.33 16.83
N PRO A 75 -21.20 5.94 15.76
CA PRO A 75 -20.06 5.35 15.06
C PRO A 75 -18.88 5.19 16.01
N CYS A 76 -18.36 3.97 16.10
CA CYS A 76 -17.26 3.59 16.98
C CYS A 76 -16.21 2.82 16.17
N TRP A 77 -14.92 3.12 16.39
CA TRP A 77 -13.84 2.31 15.86
C TRP A 77 -13.76 0.97 16.59
N GLU A 78 -13.83 -0.10 15.82
CA GLU A 78 -13.76 -1.47 16.35
C GLU A 78 -12.60 -2.21 15.69
N ARG A 79 -11.79 -2.86 16.53
CA ARG A 79 -10.78 -3.79 16.04
C ARG A 79 -11.47 -5.08 15.62
N VAL A 80 -11.24 -5.47 14.39
CA VAL A 80 -11.65 -6.76 13.87
C VAL A 80 -10.77 -7.85 14.46
N ILE A 81 -11.40 -8.85 15.06
CA ILE A 81 -10.72 -10.06 15.55
C ILE A 81 -10.87 -11.14 14.48
N THR A 82 -9.77 -11.52 13.85
CA THR A 82 -9.72 -12.69 12.96
C THR A 82 -9.51 -13.95 13.80
N PRO A 83 -10.17 -15.08 13.47
CA PRO A 83 -9.90 -16.36 14.11
C PRO A 83 -8.42 -16.74 14.00
N THR A 84 -7.84 -17.29 15.08
CA THR A 84 -6.41 -17.61 15.16
C THR A 84 -5.99 -18.75 14.23
N ASP A 85 -6.93 -19.59 13.83
CA ASP A 85 -6.77 -20.71 12.91
C ASP A 85 -6.84 -20.30 11.42
N MET A 86 -7.12 -19.02 11.13
CA MET A 86 -7.27 -18.52 9.77
C MET A 86 -6.03 -17.76 9.29
N PRO A 87 -5.57 -17.99 8.04
CA PRO A 87 -4.44 -17.25 7.48
C PRO A 87 -4.72 -15.75 7.46
N SER A 88 -3.78 -14.95 7.94
CA SER A 88 -3.85 -13.49 7.90
C SER A 88 -2.61 -12.91 7.22
N PRO A 89 -2.74 -11.77 6.50
CA PRO A 89 -1.58 -11.08 5.96
C PRO A 89 -0.61 -10.68 7.07
N PRO A 90 0.72 -10.81 6.88
CA PRO A 90 1.68 -10.25 7.81
C PRO A 90 1.50 -8.73 7.91
N GLY A 91 1.92 -8.20 9.06
CA GLY A 91 1.97 -6.76 9.29
C GLY A 91 2.77 -6.06 8.21
N ARG A 92 2.30 -4.90 7.77
CA ARG A 92 2.88 -4.16 6.65
C ARG A 92 2.46 -2.70 6.58
N TRP A 93 3.30 -1.89 5.95
CA TRP A 93 3.05 -0.48 5.65
C TRP A 93 3.29 -0.18 4.17
N GLY A 94 2.84 0.98 3.67
CA GLY A 94 3.00 1.38 2.26
C GLY A 94 2.27 0.47 1.25
N HIS A 95 1.34 -0.35 1.71
CA HIS A 95 0.52 -1.26 0.90
C HIS A 95 -0.70 -0.52 0.32
N THR A 96 -1.45 -1.19 -0.56
CA THR A 96 -2.74 -0.68 -1.08
C THR A 96 -3.89 -1.58 -0.62
N LEU A 97 -4.96 -0.97 -0.09
CA LEU A 97 -6.25 -1.62 0.18
C LEU A 97 -7.35 -1.03 -0.72
N ARG A 98 -8.08 -1.88 -1.44
CA ARG A 98 -9.18 -1.44 -2.34
C ARG A 98 -10.41 -2.31 -2.21
N HIS A 99 -11.57 -1.67 -2.26
CA HIS A 99 -12.86 -2.33 -2.37
C HIS A 99 -13.03 -2.91 -3.78
N LEU A 100 -13.44 -4.17 -3.87
CA LEU A 100 -13.71 -4.84 -5.15
C LEU A 100 -15.22 -4.88 -5.43
N ARG A 101 -15.96 -5.65 -4.62
CA ARG A 101 -17.41 -5.85 -4.77
C ARG A 101 -18.00 -6.34 -3.46
N GLY A 102 -19.26 -5.99 -3.17
CA GLY A 102 -19.93 -6.44 -1.96
C GLY A 102 -19.12 -6.10 -0.71
N SER A 103 -18.77 -7.12 0.08
CA SER A 103 -17.93 -7.04 1.28
C SER A 103 -16.45 -7.38 1.02
N LEU A 104 -16.04 -7.56 -0.24
CA LEU A 104 -14.70 -8.03 -0.58
C LEU A 104 -13.74 -6.86 -0.87
N LEU A 105 -12.60 -6.87 -0.19
CA LEU A 105 -11.47 -5.98 -0.41
C LEU A 105 -10.25 -6.77 -0.90
N VAL A 106 -9.39 -6.09 -1.64
CA VAL A 106 -8.07 -6.58 -2.05
C VAL A 106 -6.98 -5.77 -1.36
N LEU A 107 -6.00 -6.47 -0.83
CA LEU A 107 -4.77 -5.95 -0.27
C LEU A 107 -3.61 -6.37 -1.17
N TYR A 108 -2.74 -5.43 -1.54
CA TYR A 108 -1.57 -5.71 -2.36
C TYR A 108 -0.32 -5.00 -1.83
N GLY A 109 0.78 -5.74 -1.82
CA GLY A 109 2.14 -5.22 -1.66
C GLY A 109 2.45 -4.65 -0.28
N GLY A 110 3.30 -3.62 -0.25
CA GLY A 110 3.82 -2.95 0.94
C GLY A 110 5.17 -3.46 1.38
N CYS A 111 5.57 -3.13 2.61
CA CYS A 111 6.78 -3.59 3.26
C CYS A 111 6.43 -4.21 4.61
N GLY A 112 6.87 -5.44 4.87
CA GLY A 112 6.76 -6.10 6.17
C GLY A 112 8.10 -6.13 6.90
N SER A 113 8.20 -6.92 7.96
CA SER A 113 9.45 -7.04 8.74
C SER A 113 10.62 -7.56 7.91
N ASP A 114 10.35 -8.43 6.94
CA ASP A 114 11.36 -9.05 6.06
C ASP A 114 11.56 -8.27 4.73
N GLY A 115 11.03 -7.05 4.65
CA GLY A 115 11.17 -6.19 3.48
C GLY A 115 9.96 -6.18 2.53
N PRO A 116 10.17 -5.82 1.25
CA PRO A 116 9.07 -5.60 0.29
C PRO A 116 8.22 -6.84 0.04
N LEU A 117 6.91 -6.63 -0.05
CA LEU A 117 5.90 -7.65 -0.27
C LEU A 117 5.26 -7.45 -1.66
N THR A 118 4.93 -8.57 -2.31
CA THR A 118 4.27 -8.64 -3.63
C THR A 118 3.10 -9.62 -3.65
N ASP A 119 2.65 -10.04 -2.46
CA ASP A 119 1.49 -10.91 -2.30
C ASP A 119 0.17 -10.13 -2.42
N VAL A 120 -0.87 -10.86 -2.76
CA VAL A 120 -2.24 -10.37 -2.86
C VAL A 120 -3.07 -11.11 -1.82
N TRP A 121 -3.87 -10.37 -1.06
CA TRP A 121 -4.83 -10.91 -0.10
C TRP A 121 -6.23 -10.41 -0.41
N LEU A 122 -7.21 -11.27 -0.20
CA LEU A 122 -8.62 -10.96 -0.22
C LEU A 122 -9.12 -10.93 1.22
N LEU A 123 -9.76 -9.83 1.58
CA LEU A 123 -10.40 -9.63 2.88
C LEU A 123 -11.90 -9.55 2.66
N ASP A 124 -12.65 -10.49 3.21
CA ASP A 124 -14.11 -10.42 3.24
C ASP A 124 -14.57 -9.91 4.61
N ILE A 125 -15.32 -8.81 4.64
CA ILE A 125 -15.88 -8.19 5.86
C ILE A 125 -17.38 -8.46 6.04
N SER A 126 -17.96 -9.47 5.37
CA SER A 126 -19.36 -9.85 5.56
C SER A 126 -19.65 -10.19 7.02
N GLY A 127 -20.76 -9.69 7.56
CA GLY A 127 -21.09 -9.64 8.99
C GLY A 127 -20.77 -10.90 9.80
N GLY A 128 -19.91 -10.73 10.81
CA GLY A 128 -19.67 -11.67 11.90
C GLY A 128 -18.18 -11.93 12.18
N ALA A 129 -17.40 -12.29 11.17
CA ALA A 129 -15.97 -12.54 11.32
C ALA A 129 -15.25 -12.33 9.98
N PRO A 130 -14.37 -11.31 9.88
CA PRO A 130 -13.64 -11.07 8.66
C PRO A 130 -12.70 -12.21 8.32
N ARG A 131 -12.65 -12.58 7.03
CA ARG A 131 -11.89 -13.73 6.55
C ARG A 131 -10.86 -13.28 5.53
N CYS A 132 -9.60 -13.56 5.84
CA CYS A 132 -8.48 -13.33 4.96
C CYS A 132 -8.19 -14.59 4.14
N ARG A 133 -7.89 -14.42 2.85
CA ARG A 133 -7.39 -15.47 1.97
C ARG A 133 -6.27 -14.93 1.10
N ARG A 134 -5.14 -15.63 1.04
CA ARG A 134 -4.06 -15.28 0.12
C ARG A 134 -4.44 -15.72 -1.29
N ALA A 135 -4.34 -14.83 -2.26
CA ALA A 135 -4.55 -15.21 -3.65
C ALA A 135 -3.35 -16.08 -4.13
N PRO A 136 -3.61 -17.12 -4.94
CA PRO A 136 -2.54 -17.95 -5.50
C PRO A 136 -1.53 -17.09 -6.27
N ARG A 137 -0.23 -17.36 -6.08
CA ARG A 137 0.79 -16.87 -7.00
C ARG A 137 0.70 -17.70 -8.26
N HIS A 138 0.23 -17.13 -9.37
CA HIS A 138 0.37 -17.77 -10.67
C HIS A 138 1.86 -17.73 -11.06
N HIS A 139 2.60 -18.79 -10.75
CA HIS A 139 3.91 -19.05 -11.33
C HIS A 139 3.74 -19.48 -12.80
N ARG A 140 3.30 -18.58 -13.69
CA ARG A 140 3.40 -18.72 -15.16
C ARG A 140 2.76 -17.52 -15.84
N PHE A 141 3.56 -16.49 -16.08
CA PHE A 141 3.67 -16.00 -17.45
C PHE A 141 5.00 -16.54 -17.96
N ALA A 142 5.01 -17.81 -18.35
CA ALA A 142 6.02 -18.21 -19.33
C ALA A 142 5.73 -17.33 -20.54
N THR A 143 6.69 -16.50 -20.91
CA THR A 143 6.68 -15.77 -22.17
C THR A 143 6.56 -16.83 -23.26
N ALA A 144 5.33 -17.17 -23.66
CA ALA A 144 5.10 -17.93 -24.87
C ALA A 144 5.72 -17.06 -25.96
N GLY A 145 6.84 -17.54 -26.50
CA GLY A 145 7.63 -16.82 -27.49
C GLY A 145 6.70 -16.29 -28.56
N ILE A 146 6.62 -14.96 -28.66
CA ILE A 146 6.07 -14.33 -29.85
C ILE A 146 7.09 -14.62 -30.94
N HIS A 147 6.93 -15.75 -31.62
CA HIS A 147 7.60 -15.99 -32.89
C HIS A 147 7.09 -14.93 -33.85
N ARG A 148 7.96 -13.96 -34.16
CA ARG A 148 7.83 -13.17 -35.39
C ARG A 148 7.98 -14.17 -36.54
N GLY A 149 6.87 -14.51 -37.16
CA GLY A 149 6.88 -15.20 -38.44
C GLY A 149 7.28 -14.18 -39.50
N ASP A 150 8.56 -14.18 -39.87
CA ASP A 150 9.01 -13.53 -41.09
C ASP A 150 9.29 -14.63 -42.12
N GLY A 151 8.43 -14.66 -43.14
CA GLY A 151 8.54 -15.56 -44.28
C GLY A 151 9.52 -15.05 -45.32
N SER A 152 10.25 -16.01 -45.90
CA SER A 152 10.86 -16.07 -47.24
C SER A 152 11.94 -15.06 -47.63
N GLY A 153 13.09 -15.61 -48.06
CA GLY A 153 14.10 -14.88 -48.85
C GLY A 153 15.40 -15.65 -49.01
N SER A 154 15.46 -16.53 -50.00
CA SER A 154 16.64 -17.29 -50.41
C SER A 154 17.77 -16.39 -50.94
N SER A 155 19.04 -16.67 -50.61
CA SER A 155 20.15 -16.75 -51.58
C SER A 155 21.52 -17.08 -50.95
N SER A 156 22.08 -18.18 -51.45
CA SER A 156 23.48 -18.46 -51.79
C SER A 156 24.64 -17.96 -50.90
N GLY A 157 25.37 -18.95 -50.35
CA GLY A 157 26.82 -19.12 -50.55
C GLY A 157 27.74 -18.09 -49.91
N HIS A 158 28.65 -18.53 -49.04
CA HIS A 158 30.05 -18.82 -49.37
C HIS A 158 30.75 -19.31 -48.10
N SER A 159 31.52 -20.37 -48.26
CA SER A 159 32.35 -21.04 -47.27
C SER A 159 33.64 -20.29 -46.98
N SER A 160 33.97 -20.09 -45.71
CA SER A 160 35.37 -20.01 -45.25
C SER A 160 35.46 -20.02 -43.72
N SER A 161 36.02 -21.09 -43.16
CA SER A 161 36.74 -21.06 -41.88
C SER A 161 38.17 -20.56 -42.12
N PRO A 162 38.78 -19.89 -41.15
CA PRO A 162 39.89 -20.49 -40.39
C PRO A 162 39.70 -20.29 -38.86
N SER A 163 40.00 -21.28 -37.99
CA SER A 163 41.26 -21.48 -37.23
C SER A 163 41.92 -20.20 -36.70
N ASN A 164 42.52 -20.06 -35.53
CA ASN A 164 42.75 -20.81 -34.27
C ASN A 164 43.59 -19.81 -33.41
N GLU A 165 43.93 -20.19 -32.17
CA GLU A 165 45.01 -19.64 -31.31
C GLU A 165 44.66 -18.42 -30.42
N ASN A 166 44.56 -18.62 -29.09
CA ASN A 166 45.60 -18.76 -28.06
C ASN A 166 46.17 -17.41 -27.58
N GLY A 167 46.11 -17.17 -26.27
CA GLY A 167 46.75 -16.02 -25.65
C GLY A 167 46.44 -15.88 -24.17
N ASN A 168 47.07 -16.73 -23.36
CA ASN A 168 47.18 -16.63 -21.90
C ASN A 168 47.93 -15.34 -21.50
N GLY A 169 47.59 -14.68 -20.39
CA GLY A 169 48.28 -13.46 -19.97
C GLY A 169 47.80 -12.90 -18.63
N SER A 170 48.54 -13.27 -17.60
CA SER A 170 48.41 -13.00 -16.16
C SER A 170 48.76 -11.56 -15.72
N ASP A 171 48.53 -11.34 -14.42
CA ASP A 171 49.09 -10.30 -13.52
C ASP A 171 48.44 -8.91 -13.59
N GLY A 172 48.18 -8.20 -12.49
CA GLY A 172 48.52 -8.39 -11.09
C GLY A 172 48.49 -7.02 -10.39
N GLY A 173 48.15 -6.99 -9.09
CA GLY A 173 48.34 -5.87 -8.16
C GLY A 173 47.40 -4.67 -8.35
N GLY A 174 46.90 -3.99 -7.32
CA GLY A 174 47.25 -3.93 -5.91
C GLY A 174 46.96 -2.50 -5.41
N SER A 175 46.61 -2.37 -4.12
CA SER A 175 46.49 -1.12 -3.32
C SER A 175 45.42 -0.11 -3.77
N GLY A 176 44.50 0.39 -2.94
CA GLY A 176 44.53 0.59 -1.49
C GLY A 176 44.59 2.10 -1.21
N SER A 177 43.58 2.67 -0.54
CA SER A 177 43.76 3.77 0.42
C SER A 177 42.43 4.21 1.04
N ASP A 178 42.51 4.31 2.36
CA ASP A 178 41.61 4.89 3.35
C ASP A 178 41.18 6.35 3.13
N GLY A 179 40.19 6.75 3.92
CA GLY A 179 39.97 8.12 4.39
C GLY A 179 38.59 8.65 3.99
N GLY A 180 37.75 9.19 4.87
CA GLY A 180 37.93 9.65 6.23
C GLY A 180 36.69 10.46 6.66
N ASN A 181 36.59 10.63 7.96
CA ASN A 181 35.50 11.17 8.78
C ASN A 181 35.18 12.67 8.55
N GLY A 182 33.99 13.12 8.99
CA GLY A 182 33.66 14.53 9.30
C GLY A 182 32.16 14.82 9.21
N SER A 183 31.42 14.91 10.34
CA SER A 183 31.04 16.16 11.06
C SER A 183 30.27 17.16 10.18
N ASP A 184 29.15 17.80 10.54
CA ASP A 184 28.77 18.35 11.85
C ASP A 184 27.32 18.91 11.75
N ARG A 185 26.66 18.99 12.91
CA ARG A 185 25.67 19.98 13.40
C ARG A 185 24.59 20.56 12.46
N GLY A 186 23.35 20.35 12.86
CA GLY A 186 22.20 21.20 12.52
C GLY A 186 21.10 21.16 13.58
N GLY A 187 21.31 21.82 14.71
CA GLY A 187 20.27 22.01 15.72
C GLY A 187 19.18 22.97 15.23
N ARG A 188 17.91 22.69 15.58
CA ARG A 188 16.87 23.72 15.61
C ARG A 188 15.97 23.56 16.82
N ALA A 189 15.91 24.68 17.54
CA ALA A 189 15.32 24.87 18.84
C ALA A 189 13.80 24.77 18.85
N ALA A 190 13.29 24.26 19.98
CA ALA A 190 11.91 24.39 20.41
C ALA A 190 11.53 25.87 20.59
N ARG A 191 10.38 26.28 20.06
CA ARG A 191 9.70 27.50 20.49
C ARG A 191 8.52 27.11 21.39
N ARG A 192 8.73 27.31 22.69
CA ARG A 192 7.64 27.54 23.66
C ARG A 192 7.10 28.95 23.41
N GLY A 193 5.79 29.07 23.29
CA GLY A 193 5.06 30.33 23.41
C GLY A 193 3.92 30.09 24.38
N GLY A 194 4.12 30.50 25.63
CA GLY A 194 3.07 30.66 26.62
C GLY A 194 3.13 32.10 27.10
N ASP A 195 1.97 32.76 27.09
CA ASP A 195 1.50 33.89 27.92
C ASP A 195 0.23 34.41 27.22
N SER A 196 -0.82 34.88 27.89
CA SER A 196 -1.12 35.02 29.31
C SER A 196 -2.61 35.40 29.42
N SER A 197 -3.17 35.11 30.58
CA SER A 197 -4.46 35.57 31.13
C SER A 197 -4.91 36.99 30.79
N THR A 198 -6.20 37.14 30.48
CA THR A 198 -7.20 37.95 31.21
C THR A 198 -8.58 37.39 30.91
#